data_AF-A0A914R8X6-F1
#
_entry.id   AF-A0A914R8X6-F1
#
_cell.length_a   1.000
_cell.length_b   1.000
_cell.length_c   1.000
_cell.angle_alpha   90.00
_cell.angle_beta   90.00
_cell.angle_gamma   90.00
#
_symmetry.space_group_name_H-M   'P 1'
#
loop_
_entity.id
_entity.type
_entity.pdbx_description
1 polymer ?
#
loop_
_entity_poly.entity_id
_entity_poly.type
_entity_poly.pdbx_seq_one_letter_code
_entity_poly.pdbx_strand_id
1 'polypeptide(L)' 'MLPDLLSSNLCSLRENEDRFAFSVMWHVNADADILEVKFHKSIIRSSGALTYEMAQKRIDDKSMVWEGDRMLSWKGRRE' A
#
# COMPACT_ATOMS: atom_id res chain seq x y z
N MET A 1 6.35 -24.53 -0.99
CA MET A 1 6.35 -23.34 -0.12
C MET A 1 7.78 -22.93 0.15
N LEU A 2 8.03 -21.63 0.34
CA LEU A 2 9.34 -21.13 0.72
C LEU A 2 9.68 -21.51 2.17
N PRO A 3 10.96 -21.62 2.53
CA PRO A 3 11.41 -21.73 3.92
C PRO A 3 10.82 -20.63 4.80
N ASP A 4 10.58 -20.95 6.09
CA ASP A 4 9.92 -20.03 7.03
C ASP A 4 10.61 -18.67 7.13
N LEU A 5 11.94 -18.63 7.08
CA LEU A 5 12.70 -17.39 7.11
C LEU A 5 12.35 -16.48 5.91
N LEU A 6 12.10 -17.07 4.74
CA LEU A 6 11.74 -16.32 3.54
C LEU A 6 10.26 -15.93 3.56
N SER A 7 9.36 -16.85 3.91
CA SER A 7 7.91 -16.61 3.87
C SER A 7 7.42 -15.70 5.00
N SER A 8 7.80 -15.98 6.25
CA SER A 8 7.25 -15.30 7.43
C SER A 8 7.98 -14.00 7.75
N ASN A 9 9.22 -13.85 7.30
CA ASN A 9 10.04 -12.69 7.59
C ASN A 9 10.41 -11.91 6.33
N LEU A 10 11.33 -12.41 5.49
CA LEU A 10 11.97 -11.58 4.45
C LEU A 10 10.98 -11.07 3.38
N CYS A 11 10.09 -11.94 2.90
CA CYS A 11 9.10 -11.61 1.87
C CYS A 11 7.77 -11.09 2.44
N SER A 12 7.59 -11.14 3.77
CA SER A 12 6.40 -10.60 4.42
C SER A 12 6.46 -9.08 4.49
N LEU A 13 5.37 -8.42 4.09
CA LEU A 13 5.24 -6.96 4.11
C LEU A 13 4.84 -6.48 5.51
N ARG A 14 5.77 -6.61 6.47
CA ARG A 14 5.57 -6.21 7.86
C ARG A 14 5.37 -4.70 7.98
N GLU A 15 4.55 -4.30 8.95
CA GLU A 15 4.32 -2.90 9.26
C GLU A 15 5.59 -2.21 9.78
N ASN A 16 5.75 -0.94 9.44
CA ASN A 16 6.83 -0.05 9.88
C ASN A 16 8.27 -0.51 9.53
N GLU A 17 8.41 -1.46 8.61
CA GLU A 17 9.69 -1.97 8.13
C GLU A 17 9.86 -1.72 6.62
N ASP A 18 11.08 -1.41 6.16
CA ASP A 18 11.37 -1.28 4.74
C ASP A 18 11.44 -2.65 4.07
N ARG A 19 10.68 -2.82 2.99
CA ARG A 19 10.54 -4.10 2.28
C ARG A 19 10.65 -3.91 0.78
N PHE A 20 11.36 -4.81 0.12
CA PHE A 20 11.34 -4.90 -1.33
C PHE A 20 9.99 -5.44 -1.80
N ALA A 21 9.43 -4.81 -2.82
CA ALA A 21 8.20 -5.22 -3.45
C ALA A 21 8.30 -5.06 -4.96
N PHE A 22 7.46 -5.80 -5.68
CA PHE A 22 7.17 -5.53 -7.08
C PHE A 22 5.79 -4.86 -7.13
N SER A 23 5.77 -3.58 -7.45
CA SER A 23 4.56 -2.75 -7.40
C SER A 23 3.90 -2.65 -8.77
N VAL A 24 2.59 -2.80 -8.78
CA VAL A 24 1.71 -2.49 -9.91
C VAL A 24 0.93 -1.23 -9.55
N MET A 25 1.13 -0.16 -10.32
CA MET A 25 0.41 1.09 -10.12
C MET A 25 -0.60 1.28 -11.24
N TRP A 26 -1.86 1.49 -10.88
CA TRP A 26 -2.95 1.73 -11.81
C TRP A 26 -3.48 3.16 -11.67
N HIS A 27 -3.78 3.78 -12.80
CA HIS A 27 -4.66 4.94 -12.86
C HIS A 27 -6.03 4.43 -13.32
N VAL A 28 -7.04 4.56 -12.46
CA VAL A 28 -8.41 4.11 -12.71
C VAL A 28 -9.39 5.26 -12.58
N ASN A 29 -10.46 5.25 -13.37
CA ASN A 29 -11.57 6.19 -13.22
C ASN A 29 -12.57 5.72 -12.14
N ALA A 30 -13.62 6.51 -11.87
CA ALA A 30 -14.64 6.19 -10.89
C ALA A 30 -15.47 4.94 -11.25
N ASP A 31 -15.55 4.61 -12.53
CA ASP A 31 -16.23 3.41 -13.06
C ASP A 31 -15.33 2.16 -13.04
N ALA A 32 -14.12 2.28 -12.48
CA ALA A 32 -13.08 1.26 -12.40
C ALA A 32 -12.47 0.84 -13.75
N ASP A 33 -12.61 1.66 -14.80
CA ASP A 33 -11.85 1.48 -16.04
C ASP A 33 -10.38 1.83 -15.82
N ILE A 34 -9.49 1.01 -16.40
CA ILE A 34 -8.05 1.20 -16.32
C ILE A 34 -7.61 2.18 -17.41
N LEU A 35 -7.11 3.34 -16.98
CA LEU A 35 -6.57 4.37 -17.85
C LEU A 35 -5.06 4.15 -18.13
N GLU A 36 -4.31 3.66 -17.14
CA GLU A 36 -2.86 3.41 -17.25
C GLU A 36 -2.41 2.31 -16.28
N VAL A 37 -1.38 1.54 -16.66
CA VAL A 37 -0.71 0.56 -15.80
C VAL A 37 0.81 0.71 -15.89
N LYS A 38 1.49 0.69 -14.73
CA LYS A 38 2.96 0.68 -14.64
C LYS A 38 3.47 -0.37 -13.68
N PHE A 39 4.62 -0.96 -14.01
CA PHE A 39 5.26 -2.01 -13.25
C PHE A 39 6.64 -1.56 -12.78
N HIS A 40 6.92 -1.70 -11.48
CA HIS A 40 8.17 -1.24 -10.89
C HIS A 40 8.69 -2.21 -9.83
N LYS A 41 10.02 -2.37 -9.78
CA LYS A 41 10.69 -2.82 -8.55
C LYS A 41 10.75 -1.64 -7.60
N SER A 42 10.38 -1.84 -6.34
CA SER A 42 10.19 -0.76 -5.37
C SER A 42 10.63 -1.14 -3.96
N ILE A 43 10.89 -0.13 -3.13
CA ILE A 43 10.99 -0.26 -1.67
C ILE A 43 9.74 0.40 -1.08
N ILE A 44 9.06 -0.30 -0.17
CA ILE A 44 7.88 0.21 0.53
C ILE A 44 8.06 0.08 2.04
N ARG A 45 7.29 0.88 2.80
CA ARG A 45 7.14 0.73 4.25
C ARG A 45 5.65 0.74 4.58
N SER A 46 5.09 -0.41 4.93
CA SER A 46 3.66 -0.52 5.24
C SER A 46 3.34 0.24 6.52
N SER A 47 2.37 1.15 6.48
CA SER A 47 1.98 1.93 7.68
C SER A 47 1.12 1.15 8.68
N GLY A 48 0.70 -0.07 8.35
CA GLY A 48 -0.04 -0.92 9.29
C GLY A 48 -0.41 -2.29 8.71
N ALA A 49 -0.48 -3.29 9.59
CA ALA A 49 -0.98 -4.63 9.27
C ALA A 49 -2.41 -4.79 9.81
N LEU A 50 -3.40 -4.42 9.00
CA LEU A 50 -4.80 -4.38 9.43
C LEU A 50 -5.49 -5.74 9.24
N THR A 51 -6.27 -6.16 10.25
CA THR A 51 -7.28 -7.20 10.07
C THR A 51 -8.49 -6.63 9.32
N TYR A 52 -9.34 -7.51 8.75
CA TYR A 52 -10.56 -7.07 8.08
C TYR A 52 -11.47 -6.23 8.99
N GLU A 53 -11.61 -6.61 10.25
CA GLU A 53 -12.42 -5.88 11.22
C GLU A 53 -11.85 -4.47 11.49
N MET A 54 -10.53 -4.36 11.63
CA MET A 54 -9.86 -3.07 11.80
C MET A 54 -10.04 -2.18 10.57
N ALA A 55 -9.92 -2.75 9.37
CA ALA A 55 -10.11 -2.03 8.12
C ALA A 55 -11.56 -1.51 7.98
N GLN A 56 -12.56 -2.35 8.29
CA GLN A 56 -13.96 -1.96 8.19
C GLN A 56 -14.32 -0.86 9.19
N LYS A 57 -13.92 -1.01 10.46
CA LYS A 57 -14.13 0.04 11.48
C LYS A 57 -13.56 1.38 11.05
N ARG A 58 -12.41 1.37 10.36
CA ARG A 58 -11.77 2.57 9.83
C ARG A 58 -12.53 3.21 8.68
N ILE A 59 -13.18 2.43 7.82
CA ILE A 59 -14.04 2.95 6.74
C ILE A 59 -15.32 3.57 7.31
N ASP A 60 -15.87 2.96 8.36
CA ASP A 60 -17.14 3.38 8.96
C ASP A 60 -17.03 4.62 9.85
N ASP A 61 -15.87 4.84 10.48
CA ASP A 61 -15.62 6.00 11.34
C ASP A 61 -15.27 7.27 10.54
N LYS A 62 -16.30 8.07 10.25
CA LYS A 62 -16.18 9.34 9.51
C LYS A 62 -15.45 10.45 10.27
N SER A 63 -15.18 10.28 11.57
CA SER A 63 -14.48 11.27 12.39
C SER A 63 -12.96 11.07 12.38
N MET A 64 -12.50 9.92 11.89
CA MET A 64 -11.10 9.54 11.91
C MET A 64 -10.33 10.22 10.77
N VAL A 65 -9.45 11.17 11.10
CA VAL A 65 -8.54 11.81 10.14
C VAL A 65 -7.29 10.95 9.98
N TRP A 66 -6.97 10.54 8.74
CA TRP A 66 -5.71 9.84 8.47
C TRP A 66 -4.56 10.84 8.38
N GLU A 67 -3.50 10.65 9.18
CA GLU A 67 -2.33 11.54 9.11
C GLU A 67 -1.61 11.51 7.75
N GLY A 68 -1.78 10.44 6.97
CA GLY A 68 -1.20 10.32 5.64
C GLY A 68 -1.90 11.12 4.54
N ASP A 69 -3.06 11.74 4.81
CA ASP A 69 -3.65 12.72 3.89
C ASP A 69 -2.72 13.95 3.70
N ARG A 70 -1.83 14.21 4.67
CA ARG A 70 -0.75 15.22 4.54
C ARG A 70 0.41 14.74 3.66
N MET A 71 0.57 13.43 3.46
CA MET A 71 1.66 12.82 2.69
C MET A 71 1.28 12.57 1.22
N LEU A 72 -0.02 12.54 0.91
CA LEU A 72 -0.57 12.45 -0.45
C LEU A 72 -0.45 13.75 -1.27
N SER A 73 0.35 14.74 -0.83
CA SER A 73 0.91 15.72 -1.76
C SER A 73 1.96 15.07 -2.66
N TRP A 74 1.56 14.07 -3.44
CA TRP A 74 2.39 13.51 -4.48
C TRP A 74 2.51 14.58 -5.56
N LYS A 75 3.52 15.47 -5.41
CA LYS A 75 3.96 16.35 -6.50
C LYS A 75 4.57 15.44 -7.54
N GLY A 76 3.76 15.01 -8.50
CA GLY A 76 4.18 14.21 -9.63
C GLY A 76 5.44 14.81 -10.24
N ARG A 77 6.58 14.16 -10.00
CA ARG A 77 7.84 14.51 -10.66
C ARG A 77 7.72 13.97 -12.07
N ARG A 78 7.28 14.85 -12.99
CA ARG A 78 7.42 14.65 -14.43
C ARG A 78 8.92 14.57 -14.74
N GLU A 79 9.36 13.39 -15.12
CA GLU A 79 10.43 13.20 -16.10
C GLU A 79 9.82 12.48 -17.29
#